data_AF-A0A924U873-F1
#
_entry.id   AF-A0A924U873-F1
#
_cell.length_a   1.000
_cell.length_b   1.000
_cell.length_c   1.000
_cell.angle_alpha   90.00
_cell.angle_beta   90.00
_cell.angle_gamma   90.00
#
_symmetry.space_group_name_H-M   'P 1'
#
loop_
_entity.id
_entity.type
_entity.pdbx_description
1 polymer ?
#
loop_
_entity_poly.entity_id
_entity_poly.type
_entity_poly.pdbx_seq_one_letter_code
_entity_poly.pdbx_strand_id
1 'polypeptide(L)' 'ERWRHAYGCGKWFLAARDTATLEVFGTYPAQSSGPPPDLVAKIKAKRPDWKGF' A
#
# COMPACT_ATOMS: atom_id res chain seq x y z
N GLU A 1 -3.63 -3.63 1.59
CA GLU A 1 -4.92 -3.64 2.35
C GLU A 1 -5.81 -2.46 1.96
N ARG A 2 -7.10 -2.47 2.31
CA ARG A 2 -8.10 -1.47 1.87
C ARG A 2 -8.58 -0.58 3.01
N TRP A 3 -8.52 0.74 2.83
CA TRP A 3 -8.76 1.75 3.85
C TRP A 3 -9.83 2.75 3.39
N ARG A 4 -10.57 3.33 4.34
CA ARG A 4 -11.55 4.40 4.09
C ARG A 4 -11.24 5.60 4.96
N HIS A 5 -11.24 6.79 4.37
CA HIS A 5 -11.13 8.04 5.13
C HIS A 5 -12.49 8.42 5.75
N ALA A 6 -12.96 7.61 6.70
CA ALA A 6 -14.33 7.66 7.22
C ALA A 6 -14.68 8.98 7.91
N TYR A 7 -13.73 9.57 8.63
CA TYR A 7 -13.88 10.86 9.32
C TYR A 7 -13.44 12.06 8.47
N GLY A 8 -13.39 11.89 7.14
CA GLY A 8 -13.01 12.93 6.21
C GLY A 8 -13.75 12.78 4.89
N CYS A 9 -13.02 12.71 3.78
CA CYS A 9 -13.61 12.69 2.45
C CYS A 9 -14.42 11.41 2.11
N GLY A 10 -14.44 10.41 2.98
CA GLY A 10 -15.22 9.17 2.81
C GLY A 10 -14.71 8.22 1.74
N LYS A 11 -13.67 8.62 0.97
CA LYS A 11 -13.11 7.85 -0.14
C LYS A 11 -12.38 6.61 0.33
N TRP A 12 -12.46 5.58 -0.50
CA TRP A 12 -11.69 4.35 -0.37
C TRP A 12 -10.36 4.47 -1.10
N PHE A 13 -9.33 3.83 -0.55
CA PHE A 13 -8.01 3.69 -1.15
C PHE A 13 -7.35 2.40 -0.68
N LEU A 14 -6.25 2.01 -1.33
CA LEU A 14 -5.44 0.88 -0.92
C LEU A 14 -4.14 1.39 -0.30
N ALA A 15 -3.67 0.71 0.74
CA ALA A 15 -2.39 0.97 1.40
C ALA A 15 -1.48 -0.25 1.27
N ALA A 16 -0.24 -0.03 0.84
CA ALA A 16 0.83 -1.00 0.98
C ALA A 16 1.51 -0.77 2.33
N ARG A 17 1.25 -1.69 3.27
CA ARG A 17 1.75 -1.60 4.65
C ARG A 17 2.34 -2.94 5.06
N ASP A 18 3.45 -2.87 5.79
CA ASP A 18 4.02 -4.03 6.45
C ASP A 18 3.16 -4.48 7.63
N THR A 19 2.76 -5.75 7.67
CA THR A 19 1.90 -6.27 8.74
C THR A 19 2.66 -6.55 10.04
N ALA A 20 3.98 -6.72 9.99
CA ALA A 20 4.83 -6.95 11.17
C ALA A 20 5.32 -5.63 11.81
N THR A 21 5.73 -4.65 11.01
CA THR A 21 6.27 -3.36 11.52
C THR A 21 5.29 -2.21 11.47
N LEU A 22 4.17 -2.36 10.78
CA LEU A 22 3.16 -1.32 10.54
C LEU A 22 3.65 -0.14 9.67
N GLU A 23 4.86 -0.22 9.09
CA GLU A 23 5.37 0.79 8.16
C GLU A 23 4.47 0.88 6.92
N VAL A 24 4.01 2.09 6.60
CA VAL A 24 3.24 2.37 5.38
C VAL A 24 4.20 2.80 4.29
N PHE A 25 4.35 1.97 3.26
CA PHE A 25 5.21 2.28 2.10
C PHE A 25 4.56 3.29 1.15
N GLY A 26 3.22 3.33 1.13
CA GLY A 26 2.45 4.26 0.33
C GLY A 26 0.99 3.85 0.13
N THR A 27 0.24 4.72 -0.55
CA THR A 27 -1.18 4.54 -0.86
C THR A 27 -1.44 4.70 -2.34
N TYR A 28 -2.47 4.05 -2.85
CA TYR A 28 -2.83 4.07 -4.27
C TYR A 28 -4.37 3.93 -4.45
N PRO A 29 -4.92 4.27 -5.63
CA PRO A 29 -6.36 4.28 -5.87
C PRO A 29 -7.04 2.94 -5.58
N ALA A 30 -8.29 2.99 -5.11
CA ALA A 30 -9.05 1.79 -4.78
C ALA A 30 -9.35 0.89 -5.99
N GLN A 31 -9.32 1.47 -7.20
CA GLN A 31 -9.61 0.80 -8.47
C GLN A 31 -8.36 0.21 -9.13
N SER A 32 -7.19 0.34 -8.53
CA SER A 32 -5.97 -0.28 -9.05
C SER A 32 -5.96 -1.79 -8.77
N SER A 33 -5.49 -2.58 -9.74
CA SER A 33 -5.29 -4.03 -9.58
C SER A 33 -4.13 -4.39 -8.66
N GLY A 34 -3.21 -3.45 -8.41
CA GLY A 34 -2.04 -3.65 -7.56
C GLY A 34 -1.28 -2.34 -7.28
N PRO A 35 -0.26 -2.38 -6.41
CA PRO A 35 0.62 -1.25 -6.14
C PRO A 35 1.37 -0.80 -7.42
N PRO A 36 1.53 0.52 -7.64
CA PRO A 36 2.33 1.06 -8.73
C PRO A 36 3.80 0.59 -8.72
N PRO A 37 4.51 0.59 -9.88
CA PRO A 37 5.89 0.11 -9.96
C PRO A 37 6.88 0.82 -9.03
N ASP A 38 6.75 2.13 -8.82
CA ASP A 38 7.59 2.90 -7.90
C ASP A 38 7.35 2.48 -6.45
N LEU A 39 6.11 2.16 -6.09
CA LEU A 39 5.76 1.64 -4.77
C LEU A 39 6.32 0.23 -4.57
N VAL A 40 6.26 -0.63 -5.59
CA VAL A 40 6.91 -1.95 -5.58
C VAL A 40 8.42 -1.83 -5.38
N ALA A 41 9.08 -0.86 -6.03
CA ALA A 41 10.51 -0.61 -5.86
C ALA A 41 10.84 -0.19 -4.42
N LYS A 42 10.04 0.70 -3.80
CA LYS A 42 10.19 1.10 -2.39
C LYS A 42 10.05 -0.09 -1.45
N ILE A 43 9.06 -0.94 -1.67
CA ILE A 43 8.85 -2.14 -0.85
C ILE A 43 10.05 -3.08 -0.98
N LYS A 44 10.53 -3.36 -2.20
CA LYS A 44 11.70 -4.23 -2.42
C LYS A 44 12.99 -3.68 -1.81
N ALA A 45 13.17 -2.37 -1.78
CA ALA A 45 14.33 -1.75 -1.12
C ALA A 45 14.33 -1.97 0.41
N LYS A 46 13.16 -2.07 1.04
CA LYS A 46 13.00 -2.33 2.48
C LYS A 46 12.82 -3.82 2.82
N ARG A 47 12.26 -4.58 1.90
CA ARG A 47 11.93 -6.01 1.99
C ARG A 47 12.42 -6.74 0.73
N PRO A 48 13.72 -7.03 0.62
CA PRO A 48 14.30 -7.67 -0.57
C PRO A 48 13.68 -9.03 -0.91
N ASP A 49 13.28 -9.78 0.12
CA ASP A 49 12.67 -11.12 -0.02
C ASP A 49 11.17 -11.09 -0.34
N TRP A 50 10.57 -9.90 -0.47
CA TRP A 50 9.15 -9.77 -0.75
C TRP A 50 8.82 -10.19 -2.19
N LYS A 51 7.93 -11.19 -2.32
CA LYS A 51 7.59 -11.85 -3.60
C LYS A 51 6.38 -11.27 -4.33
N GLY A 52 5.58 -10.41 -3.70
CA GLY A 52 4.37 -9.84 -4.30
C GLY A 52 3.18 -9.72 -3.35
N PHE A 53 2.00 -9.41 -3.91
CA PHE A 53 0.75 -9.13 -3.21
C PHE A 53 -0.37 -10.10 -3.61
#